data_AF-A0A3S4GX77-F1
#
_entry.id   AF-A0A3S4GX77-F1
#
_cell.length_a   1.000
_cell.length_b   1.000
_cell.length_c   1.000
_cell.angle_alpha   90.00
_cell.angle_beta   90.00
_cell.angle_gamma   90.00
#
_symmetry.space_group_name_H-M   'P 1'
#
loop_
_entity.id
_entity.type
_entity.pdbx_description
1 polymer ?
#
loop_
_entity_poly.entity_id
_entity_poly.type
_entity_poly.pdbx_seq_one_letter_code
_entity_poly.pdbx_strand_id
1 'polypeptide(L)'
;MYTPLNWTTTQRHVAFASFTSWMLDAFDFFILVFVLSDLAEWFHASVSEVSIAIMLTLAVRPIGALLFGRMAEKYGRRPILMLNILFFTVLNCFPPGRPPSWHF
;
A
#
# COMPACT_ATOMS: atom_id res chain seq x y z
N MET A 1 18.93 30.05 -25.05
CA MET A 1 19.09 28.76 -25.75
C MET A 1 18.20 27.76 -25.03
N TYR A 2 17.04 27.43 -25.58
CA TYR A 2 16.17 26.40 -25.02
C TYR A 2 16.76 25.05 -25.43
N THR A 3 17.38 24.32 -24.51
CA THR A 3 17.76 22.92 -24.75
C THR A 3 16.47 22.13 -24.97
N PRO A 4 16.21 21.58 -26.17
CA PRO A 4 15.05 20.72 -26.36
C PRO A 4 15.25 19.53 -25.42
N LEU A 5 14.22 19.28 -24.62
CA LEU A 5 14.15 18.30 -23.56
C LEU A 5 14.49 16.88 -24.11
N ASN A 6 15.77 16.51 -24.13
CA ASN A 6 16.26 15.26 -24.72
C ASN A 6 16.08 14.09 -23.74
N TRP A 7 14.83 13.77 -23.39
CA TRP A 7 14.55 12.69 -22.45
C TRP A 7 15.01 11.36 -23.02
N THR A 8 15.94 10.72 -22.30
CA THR A 8 16.33 9.34 -22.55
C THR A 8 15.10 8.42 -22.44
N THR A 9 15.09 7.32 -23.19
CA THR A 9 13.98 6.35 -23.14
C THR A 9 13.71 5.86 -21.71
N THR A 10 14.76 5.72 -20.90
CA THR A 10 14.67 5.38 -19.48
C THR A 10 13.94 6.44 -18.67
N GLN A 11 14.25 7.73 -18.86
CA GLN A 11 13.55 8.81 -18.14
C GLN A 11 12.06 8.88 -18.51
N ARG A 12 11.72 8.65 -19.78
CA ARG A 12 10.32 8.54 -20.22
C ARG A 12 9.61 7.37 -19.54
N HIS A 13 10.22 6.19 -19.52
CA HIS A 13 9.65 5.02 -18.85
C HIS A 13 9.49 5.24 -17.34
N VAL A 14 10.45 5.88 -16.68
CA VAL A 14 10.36 6.20 -15.24
C VAL A 14 9.24 7.21 -14.98
N ALA A 15 9.07 8.22 -15.83
CA ALA A 15 7.99 9.20 -15.70
C ALA A 15 6.61 8.55 -15.86
N PHE A 16 6.44 7.71 -16.90
CA PHE A 16 5.20 6.95 -17.09
C PHE A 16 4.96 5.96 -15.94
N ALA A 17 5.97 5.20 -15.53
CA ALA A 17 5.84 4.26 -14.42
C ALA A 17 5.46 4.96 -13.12
N SER A 18 6.04 6.13 -12.83
CA SER A 18 5.72 6.91 -11.64
C SER A 18 4.30 7.46 -11.71
N PHE A 19 3.88 7.98 -12.88
CA PHE A 19 2.53 8.48 -13.09
C PHE A 19 1.48 7.37 -12.96
N THR A 20 1.69 6.23 -13.61
CA THR A 20 0.81 5.07 -13.50
C THR A 20 0.77 4.51 -12.08
N SER A 21 1.89 4.50 -11.36
CA SER A 21 1.91 4.07 -9.95
C SER A 21 1.04 4.97 -9.07
N TRP A 22 1.12 6.28 -9.28
CA TRP A 22 0.28 7.23 -8.55
C TRP A 22 -1.22 7.07 -8.90
N MET A 23 -1.54 6.87 -10.18
CA MET A 23 -2.92 6.60 -10.60
C MET A 23 -3.47 5.31 -10.00
N LEU A 24 -2.65 4.25 -9.92
CA LEU A 24 -3.06 2.96 -9.35
C LEU A 24 -3.39 3.05 -7.86
N ASP A 25 -2.58 3.80 -7.09
CA ASP A 25 -2.83 4.04 -5.67
C ASP A 25 -4.12 4.84 -5.43
N ALA A 26 -4.36 5.86 -6.25
CA ALA A 26 -5.62 6.62 -6.21
C ALA A 26 -6.84 5.76 -6.58
N PHE A 27 -6.71 4.89 -7.58
CA PHE A 27 -7.77 3.97 -7.98
C PHE A 27 -8.16 2.99 -6.86
N ASP A 28 -7.17 2.39 -6.20
CA ASP A 28 -7.38 1.50 -5.04
C ASP A 28 -8.13 2.22 -3.91
N PHE A 29 -7.74 3.47 -3.61
CA PHE A 29 -8.43 4.29 -2.62
C PHE A 29 -9.91 4.51 -2.96
N PHE A 30 -10.25 4.77 -4.22
CA PHE A 30 -11.65 4.94 -4.62
C PHE A 30 -12.47 3.68 -4.45
N ILE A 31 -11.94 2.51 -4.85
CA ILE A 31 -12.63 1.22 -4.63
C ILE A 31 -12.90 1.02 -3.14
N LEU A 32 -11.89 1.28 -2.30
CA LEU A 32 -11.99 1.12 -0.86
C LEU A 32 -13.10 2.01 -0.28
N VAL A 33 -13.16 3.29 -0.69
CA VAL A 33 -14.20 4.21 -0.23
C VAL A 33 -15.59 3.81 -0.74
N PHE A 34 -15.73 3.25 -1.95
CA PHE A 34 -17.02 2.77 -2.44
C PHE A 34 -17.53 1.55 -1.68
N VAL A 35 -16.65 0.58 -1.39
CA VAL A 35 -17.02 -0.63 -0.65
C VAL A 35 -17.16 -0.39 0.86
N LEU A 36 -16.73 0.78 1.34
CA LEU A 36 -16.77 1.16 2.75
C LEU A 36 -18.17 1.04 3.36
N SER A 37 -19.18 1.49 2.63
CA SER A 37 -20.57 1.46 3.08
C SER A 37 -21.05 0.02 3.29
N ASP A 38 -20.74 -0.87 2.35
CA ASP A 38 -21.07 -2.30 2.44
C ASP A 38 -20.31 -2.96 3.60
N LEU A 39 -19.04 -2.60 3.81
CA LEU A 39 -18.23 -3.12 4.91
C LEU A 39 -18.75 -2.68 6.28
N ALA A 40 -19.20 -1.42 6.40
CA ALA A 40 -19.77 -0.87 7.63
C ALA A 40 -21.08 -1.58 8.01
N GLU A 41 -21.93 -1.86 7.03
CA GLU A 41 -23.15 -2.63 7.23
C GLU A 41 -22.85 -4.07 7.66
N TRP A 42 -21.85 -4.71 7.04
CA TRP A 42 -21.44 -6.09 7.35
C TRP A 42 -20.81 -6.25 8.74
N PHE A 43 -20.01 -5.28 9.19
CA PHE A 43 -19.34 -5.31 10.49
C PHE A 43 -20.16 -4.72 11.64
N HIS A 44 -21.37 -4.22 11.37
CA HIS A 44 -22.21 -3.49 12.34
C HIS A 44 -21.48 -2.31 13.01
N ALA A 45 -20.49 -1.73 12.33
CA ALA A 45 -19.67 -0.63 12.82
C ALA A 45 -20.15 0.70 12.25
N SER A 46 -20.00 1.80 12.99
CA SER A 46 -20.43 3.10 12.49
C SER A 46 -19.56 3.54 11.29
N VAL A 47 -20.16 4.16 10.27
CA VAL A 47 -19.45 4.69 9.09
C VAL A 47 -18.30 5.64 9.50
N SER A 48 -18.44 6.32 10.64
CA SER A 48 -17.41 7.16 11.23
C SER A 48 -16.19 6.36 11.70
N GLU A 49 -16.36 5.19 12.30
CA GLU A 49 -15.24 4.37 12.75
C GLU A 49 -14.48 3.75 11.58
N VAL A 50 -15.20 3.27 10.56
CA VAL A 50 -14.54 2.65 9.41
C VAL A 50 -13.80 3.70 8.55
N SER A 51 -14.34 4.91 8.40
CA SER A 51 -13.61 6.01 7.73
C SER A 51 -12.36 6.45 8.49
N ILE A 52 -12.40 6.49 9.83
CA ILE A 52 -11.21 6.73 10.68
C ILE A 52 -10.18 5.61 10.50
N ALA A 53 -10.61 4.34 10.46
CA ALA A 53 -9.71 3.20 10.24
C ALA A 53 -9.01 3.29 8.88
N ILE A 54 -9.71 3.74 7.85
CA ILE A 54 -9.14 3.99 6.52
C ILE A 54 -8.12 5.12 6.58
N MET A 55 -8.49 6.25 7.19
CA MET A 55 -7.59 7.39 7.34
C MET A 55 -6.30 7.00 8.08
N LEU A 56 -6.44 6.20 9.14
CA LEU A 56 -5.31 5.66 9.91
C LEU A 56 -4.45 4.74 9.02
N THR A 57 -5.08 3.86 8.25
CA THR A 57 -4.37 2.96 7.32
C THR A 57 -3.59 3.75 6.26
N LEU A 58 -4.19 4.81 5.70
CA LEU A 58 -3.49 5.71 4.77
C LEU A 58 -2.35 6.46 5.46
N ALA A 59 -2.53 6.92 6.70
CA ALA A 59 -1.49 7.61 7.46
C ALA A 59 -0.30 6.71 7.81
N VAL A 60 -0.55 5.41 8.02
CA VAL A 60 0.51 4.43 8.26
C VAL A 60 1.37 4.20 7.01
N ARG A 61 0.83 4.34 5.80
CA ARG A 61 1.59 4.16 4.53
C ARG A 61 2.85 5.05 4.43
N PRO A 62 2.81 6.38 4.56
CA PRO A 62 4.00 7.23 4.52
C PRO A 62 4.91 7.00 5.74
N ILE A 63 4.37 6.67 6.91
CA ILE A 63 5.15 6.35 8.11
C ILE A 63 5.99 5.07 7.87
N GLY A 64 5.35 4.02 7.35
CA GLY A 64 6.02 2.79 6.95
C GLY A 64 7.05 3.04 5.85
N ALA A 65 6.69 3.81 4.81
CA ALA A 65 7.62 4.16 3.72
C ALA A 65 8.84 4.94 4.21
N LEU A 66 8.69 5.85 5.19
CA LEU A 66 9.79 6.59 5.80
C LEU A 66 10.71 5.69 6.64
N LEU A 67 10.13 4.81 7.46
CA LEU A 67 10.89 3.89 8.32
C LEU A 67 11.62 2.83 7.48
N PHE A 68 10.89 2.09 6.63
CA PHE A 68 11.46 1.05 5.79
C PHE A 68 12.31 1.62 4.65
N GLY A 69 11.99 2.81 4.14
CA GLY A 69 12.79 3.52 3.14
C GLY A 69 14.15 3.95 3.67
N ARG A 70 14.22 4.54 4.88
CA ARG A 70 15.50 4.85 5.52
C ARG A 70 16.30 3.60 5.89
N MET A 71 15.64 2.53 6.31
CA MET A 71 16.32 1.25 6.52
C MET A 71 16.86 0.67 5.20
N ALA A 72 16.18 0.89 4.06
CA ALA A 72 16.57 0.35 2.74
C ALA A 72 17.83 0.97 2.18
N GLU A 73 18.06 2.25 2.46
CA GLU A 73 19.30 2.93 2.07
C GLU A 73 20.50 2.46 2.89
N LYS A 74 20.30 2.06 4.16
CA LYS A 74 21.40 1.66 5.06
C LYS A 74 21.79 0.19 4.96
N TYR A 75 20.85 -0.72 4.73
CA TYR A 75 21.09 -2.18 4.74
C TYR A 75 21.03 -2.84 3.35
N GLY A 76 20.76 -2.05 2.30
CA GLY A 76 20.62 -2.55 0.94
C GLY A 76 19.20 -3.03 0.62
N ARG A 77 18.83 -2.89 -0.66
CA ARG A 77 17.46 -3.03 -1.17
C ARG A 77 16.86 -4.45 -1.08
N ARG A 78 17.71 -5.49 -0.99
CA ARG A 78 17.31 -6.91 -0.96
C ARG A 78 16.78 -7.42 0.40
N PRO A 79 17.48 -7.22 1.54
CA PRO A 79 17.01 -7.73 2.84
C PRO A 79 15.66 -7.16 3.28
N ILE A 80 15.34 -5.91 2.91
CA ILE A 80 14.07 -5.27 3.29
C ILE A 80 12.87 -5.74 2.47
N LEU A 81 13.10 -6.11 1.21
CA LEU A 81 12.08 -6.81 0.42
C LEU A 81 11.79 -8.19 1.02
N MET A 82 12.84 -8.95 1.40
CA MET A 82 12.65 -10.25 2.05
C MET A 82 11.96 -10.13 3.41
N LEU A 83 12.30 -9.12 4.21
CA LEU A 83 11.66 -8.87 5.51
C LEU A 83 10.17 -8.56 5.34
N ASN A 84 9.79 -7.70 4.38
CA ASN A 84 8.39 -7.40 4.10
C ASN A 84 7.60 -8.66 3.70
N ILE A 85 8.18 -9.48 2.81
CA ILE A 85 7.56 -10.73 2.37
C ILE A 85 7.42 -11.68 3.57
N LEU A 86 8.45 -11.83 4.39
CA LEU A 86 8.41 -12.67 5.57
C LEU A 86 7.33 -12.20 6.56
N PHE A 87 7.26 -10.89 6.82
CA PHE A 87 6.27 -10.32 7.73
C PHE A 87 4.84 -10.53 7.20
N PHE A 88 4.61 -10.32 5.90
CA PHE A 88 3.34 -10.60 5.24
C PHE A 88 2.97 -12.09 5.35
N THR A 89 3.90 -12.99 5.04
CA THR A 89 3.67 -14.44 5.14
C THR A 89 3.36 -14.88 6.56
N VAL A 90 4.08 -14.38 7.56
CA VAL A 90 3.85 -14.74 8.97
C VAL A 90 2.48 -14.24 9.44
N LEU A 91 2.13 -12.99 9.15
CA LEU A 91 0.83 -12.42 9.51
C LEU A 91 -0.33 -13.14 8.81
N ASN A 92 -0.17 -13.48 7.53
CA ASN A 92 -1.19 -14.20 6.78
C ASN A 92 -1.30 -15.68 7.23
N CYS A 93 -0.20 -16.29 7.66
CA CYS A 93 -0.19 -17.66 8.16
C CYS A 93 -0.77 -17.78 9.58
N PHE A 94 -0.64 -16.73 10.40
CA PHE A 94 -1.04 -16.74 11.80
C PHE A 94 -2.03 -15.60 12.13
N PRO A 95 -3.26 -15.62 11.57
CA PRO A 95 -4.28 -14.67 11.99
C PRO A 95 -4.68 -14.95 13.46
N PRO A 96 -4.66 -13.94 14.35
CA PRO A 96 -5.12 -14.08 15.72
C PRO A 96 -6.65 -14.23 15.72
N GLY A 97 -7.12 -15.48 15.68
CA GLY A 97 -8.56 -15.80 15.72
C GLY A 97 -9.08 -16.61 14.54
N ARG A 98 -8.32 -17.62 14.06
CA ARG A 98 -8.78 -18.56 13.03
C ARG A 98 -10.09 -19.25 13.44
N PRO A 99 -11.24 -18.99 12.77
CA PRO A 99 -12.42 -19.83 12.92
C PRO A 99 -12.13 -21.17 12.23
N PRO A 100 -12.50 -22.31 12.82
CA PRO A 100 -12.15 -23.64 12.30
C PRO A 100 -12.85 -24.05 10.99
N SER A 101 -13.49 -23.14 10.25
CA SER A 101 -14.35 -23.46 9.10
C SER A 101 -13.81 -23.06 7.72
N TRP A 102 -12.67 -22.38 7.62
CA TRP A 102 -12.13 -21.93 6.33
C TRP A 102 -10.90 -22.74 5.93
N HIS A 103 -11.16 -23.91 5.35
CA HIS A 103 -10.20 -24.69 4.58
C HIS A 103 -10.27 -24.28 3.12
N PHE A 104 -9.63 -23.16 2.76
CA PHE A 104 -9.19 -22.88 1.40
C PHE A 104 -7.84 -22.17 1.47
#